data_AF-A0A7K4HCM4-F1
#
_entry.id   AF-A0A7K4HCM4-F1
#
_cell.length_a   1.000
_cell.length_b   1.000
_cell.length_c   1.000
_cell.angle_alpha   90.00
_cell.angle_beta   90.00
_cell.angle_gamma   90.00
#
_symmetry.space_group_name_H-M   'P 1'
#
loop_
_entity.id
_entity.type
_entity.pdbx_description
1 polymer ?
#
loop_
_entity_poly.entity_id
_entity_poly.type
_entity_poly.pdbx_seq_one_letter_code
_entity_poly.pdbx_strand_id
1 'polypeptide(L)'
;MRCLIIKRNKDEKDNESINTQDFKTHFKIDWGRQGSVFVGYIVIILGYYGIIANTMLFNQYGDWISFTEMDKTILIWTYTTYTNSFFLSAILLFLVCFFLTYKEDIPHYGIRASIWLVPILVVEGFIFYFSMFGFNLEPFRLQFIHSEGYFNILILLGLTLSGSLTGMKLKQWAVRKKEKYYTKTV
;
A
#
# COMPACT_ATOMS: atom_id res chain seq x y z
N MET A 1 41.20 5.15 57.22
CA MET A 1 40.31 6.02 56.43
C MET A 1 40.83 6.44 55.04
N ARG A 2 41.98 5.94 54.51
CA ARG A 2 42.40 6.25 53.12
C ARG A 2 41.93 5.24 52.06
N CYS A 3 41.50 4.05 52.47
CA CYS A 3 41.09 2.98 51.54
C CYS A 3 39.68 3.18 50.95
N LEU A 4 38.76 3.84 51.68
CA LEU A 4 37.39 4.08 51.21
C LEU A 4 37.28 5.22 50.17
N ILE A 5 38.22 6.16 50.16
CA ILE A 5 38.20 7.30 49.21
C ILE A 5 38.65 6.85 47.81
N ILE A 6 39.56 5.88 47.71
CA ILE A 6 40.07 5.39 46.42
C ILE A 6 39.03 4.54 45.69
N LYS A 7 38.21 3.76 46.42
CA LYS A 7 37.13 2.97 45.81
C LYS A 7 36.05 3.86 45.20
N ARG A 8 35.62 4.90 45.92
CA ARG A 8 34.56 5.82 45.44
C ARG A 8 34.95 6.56 44.16
N ASN A 9 36.22 6.97 44.04
CA ASN A 9 36.74 7.64 42.83
C ASN A 9 36.92 6.69 41.63
N LYS A 10 37.02 5.37 41.86
CA LYS A 10 37.11 4.38 40.79
C LYS A 10 35.73 4.06 40.23
N ASP A 11 34.74 3.91 41.12
CA ASP A 11 33.35 3.63 40.73
C ASP A 11 32.69 4.83 40.02
N GLU A 12 33.14 6.06 40.26
CA GLU A 12 32.63 7.27 39.58
C GLU A 12 33.25 7.45 38.18
N LYS A 13 34.55 7.12 38.00
CA LYS A 13 35.19 7.12 36.67
C LYS A 13 34.75 5.98 35.77
N ASP A 14 34.38 4.83 36.34
CA ASP A 14 33.90 3.69 35.55
C ASP A 14 32.45 3.91 35.06
N ASN A 15 31.64 4.69 35.79
CA ASN A 15 30.26 5.03 35.38
C ASN A 15 30.16 6.14 34.34
N GLU A 16 31.14 7.03 34.21
CA GLU A 16 31.15 8.07 33.17
C GLU A 16 31.60 7.53 31.79
N SER A 17 32.26 6.36 31.77
CA SER A 17 32.75 5.71 30.54
C SER A 17 31.73 4.79 29.85
N ILE A 18 30.57 4.56 30.46
CA ILE A 18 29.51 3.67 29.94
C ILE A 18 28.47 4.43 29.09
N ASN A 19 28.46 5.76 29.11
CA ASN A 19 27.42 6.58 28.47
C ASN A 19 27.74 7.10 27.06
N THR A 20 28.81 6.61 26.44
CA THR A 20 29.22 6.97 25.07
C THR A 20 29.52 5.73 24.22
N GLN A 21 28.82 4.61 24.45
CA GLN A 21 28.62 3.62 23.41
C GLN A 21 27.60 4.16 22.40
N ASP A 22 28.12 5.02 21.54
CA ASP A 22 27.82 5.15 20.11
C ASP A 22 26.69 4.19 19.67
N PHE A 23 25.43 4.64 19.82
CA PHE A 23 24.25 4.06 19.17
C PHE A 23 24.37 4.33 17.66
N LYS A 24 25.44 3.82 17.03
CA LYS A 24 25.47 3.55 15.60
C LYS A 24 24.59 2.33 15.37
N THR A 25 23.29 2.55 15.53
CA THR A 25 22.26 1.73 14.92
C THR A 25 22.50 1.83 13.44
N HIS A 26 23.32 0.93 12.89
CA HIS A 26 23.50 0.80 11.45
C HIS A 26 22.11 0.52 10.88
N PHE A 27 21.48 1.55 10.32
CA PHE A 27 20.24 1.43 9.57
C PHE A 27 20.54 0.57 8.34
N LYS A 28 20.44 -0.75 8.50
CA LYS A 28 20.40 -1.68 7.37
C LYS A 28 19.05 -1.49 6.70
N ILE A 29 19.04 -0.65 5.67
CA ILE A 29 17.90 -0.50 4.77
C ILE A 29 17.85 -1.76 3.91
N ASP A 30 16.86 -2.63 4.18
CA ASP A 30 16.55 -3.79 3.34
C ASP A 30 15.85 -3.31 2.05
N TRP A 31 16.67 -2.85 1.10
CA TRP A 31 16.22 -2.36 -0.22
C TRP A 31 15.35 -3.36 -0.98
N GLY A 32 15.59 -4.66 -0.81
CA GLY A 32 14.79 -5.70 -1.48
C GLY A 32 13.34 -5.74 -1.02
N ARG A 33 13.09 -5.53 0.27
CA ARG A 33 11.72 -5.55 0.85
C ARG A 33 11.00 -4.23 0.63
N GLN A 34 11.67 -3.11 0.88
CA GLN A 34 11.05 -1.79 0.70
C GLN A 34 10.82 -1.46 -0.78
N GLY A 35 11.70 -1.91 -1.66
CA GLY A 35 11.59 -1.70 -3.10
C GLY A 35 10.35 -2.35 -3.72
N SER A 36 9.95 -3.54 -3.26
CA SER A 36 8.76 -4.21 -3.81
C SER A 36 7.47 -3.45 -3.49
N VAL A 37 7.36 -2.92 -2.26
CA VAL A 37 6.23 -2.09 -1.82
C VAL A 37 6.20 -0.80 -2.62
N PHE A 38 7.34 -0.13 -2.77
CA PHE A 38 7.43 1.12 -3.53
C PHE A 38 7.08 0.95 -5.01
N VAL A 39 7.58 -0.11 -5.64
CA VAL A 39 7.21 -0.46 -7.02
C VAL A 39 5.71 -0.77 -7.12
N GLY A 40 5.15 -1.48 -6.13
CA GLY A 40 3.70 -1.71 -6.05
C GLY A 40 2.90 -0.41 -6.05
N TYR A 41 3.31 0.58 -5.26
CA TYR A 41 2.70 1.91 -5.26
C TYR A 41 2.82 2.62 -6.62
N ILE A 42 3.99 2.59 -7.27
CA ILE A 42 4.13 3.20 -8.60
C ILE A 42 3.19 2.55 -9.62
N VAL A 43 3.07 1.22 -9.59
CA VAL A 43 2.15 0.48 -10.48
C VAL A 43 0.69 0.86 -10.20
N ILE A 44 0.33 1.15 -8.96
CA ILE A 44 -1.01 1.64 -8.62
C ILE A 44 -1.21 3.05 -9.18
N ILE A 45 -0.32 3.98 -8.87
CA ILE A 45 -0.46 5.38 -9.32
C ILE A 45 -0.54 5.46 -10.85
N LEU A 46 0.36 4.78 -11.56
CA LEU A 46 0.41 4.83 -13.02
C LEU A 46 -0.61 3.89 -13.68
N GLY A 47 -0.76 2.69 -13.16
CA GLY A 47 -1.62 1.66 -13.76
C GLY A 47 -3.08 1.85 -13.38
N TYR A 48 -3.40 1.86 -12.08
CA TYR A 48 -4.79 1.96 -11.60
C TYR A 48 -5.42 3.30 -12.01
N TYR A 49 -4.78 4.41 -11.64
CA TYR A 49 -5.29 5.74 -12.00
C TYR A 49 -5.07 6.09 -13.47
N GLY A 50 -4.06 5.53 -14.14
CA GLY A 50 -3.92 5.69 -15.59
C GLY A 50 -5.05 5.05 -16.38
N ILE A 51 -5.51 3.86 -15.98
CA ILE A 51 -6.69 3.21 -16.58
C ILE A 51 -7.94 4.07 -16.35
N ILE A 52 -8.15 4.53 -15.11
CA ILE A 52 -9.30 5.37 -14.75
C ILE A 52 -9.30 6.67 -15.57
N ALA A 53 -8.17 7.38 -15.60
CA ALA A 53 -8.03 8.62 -16.36
C ALA A 53 -8.30 8.38 -17.86
N ASN A 54 -7.83 7.26 -18.42
CA ASN A 54 -8.12 6.90 -19.81
C ASN A 54 -9.63 6.71 -20.04
N THR A 55 -10.36 6.09 -19.10
CA THR A 55 -11.83 5.94 -19.24
C THR A 55 -12.60 7.25 -19.14
N MET A 56 -12.06 8.28 -18.49
CA MET A 56 -12.71 9.58 -18.38
C MET A 56 -12.61 10.43 -19.66
N LEU A 57 -11.67 10.10 -20.56
CA LEU A 57 -11.45 10.83 -21.81
C LEU A 57 -12.43 10.45 -22.92
N PHE A 58 -13.21 9.38 -22.74
CA PHE A 58 -14.14 8.89 -23.75
C PHE A 58 -15.58 8.93 -23.25
N ASN A 59 -16.49 9.39 -24.10
CA ASN A 59 -17.92 9.30 -23.82
C ASN A 59 -18.46 7.88 -24.07
N GLN A 60 -19.74 7.67 -23.79
CA GLN A 60 -20.46 6.40 -24.06
C GLN A 60 -20.51 5.98 -25.54
N TYR A 61 -20.19 6.89 -26.48
CA TYR A 61 -20.15 6.66 -27.92
C TYR A 61 -18.72 6.45 -28.45
N GLY A 62 -17.70 6.56 -27.59
CA GLY A 62 -16.29 6.43 -27.95
C GLY A 62 -15.64 7.71 -28.46
N ASP A 63 -16.32 8.86 -28.40
CA ASP A 63 -15.73 10.15 -28.78
C ASP A 63 -14.90 10.75 -27.65
N TRP A 64 -13.83 11.46 -28.03
CA TRP A 64 -12.98 12.15 -27.09
C TRP A 64 -13.68 13.40 -26.54
N ILE A 65 -13.78 13.49 -25.22
CA ILE A 65 -14.43 14.63 -24.54
C ILE A 65 -13.41 15.57 -23.91
N SER A 66 -13.74 16.87 -23.92
CA SER A 66 -12.90 17.89 -23.33
C SER A 66 -12.97 17.87 -21.79
N PHE A 67 -11.94 18.40 -21.14
CA PHE A 67 -11.83 18.42 -19.67
C PHE A 67 -13.02 19.07 -18.95
N THR A 68 -13.75 19.97 -19.60
CA THR A 68 -14.89 20.68 -19.02
C THR A 68 -16.15 19.83 -18.92
N GLU A 69 -16.24 18.75 -19.69
CA GLU A 69 -17.42 17.87 -19.77
C GLU A 69 -17.23 16.53 -19.05
N MET A 70 -16.05 16.31 -18.47
CA MET A 70 -15.75 15.07 -17.73
C MET A 70 -16.57 14.96 -16.44
N ASP A 71 -17.12 13.78 -16.20
CA ASP A 71 -17.76 13.45 -14.94
C ASP A 71 -16.70 13.31 -13.83
N LYS A 72 -16.64 14.31 -12.96
CA LYS A 72 -15.66 14.40 -11.88
C LYS A 72 -15.84 13.33 -10.81
N THR A 73 -17.04 12.74 -10.71
CA THR A 73 -17.35 11.74 -9.68
C THR A 73 -16.55 10.47 -9.88
N ILE A 74 -16.13 10.17 -11.10
CA ILE A 74 -15.38 8.97 -11.47
C ILE A 74 -14.03 8.84 -10.73
N LEU A 75 -13.34 9.95 -10.44
CA LEU A 75 -12.07 9.93 -9.69
C LEU A 75 -12.24 9.53 -8.23
N ILE A 76 -13.42 9.79 -7.67
CA ILE A 76 -13.76 9.49 -6.28
C ILE A 76 -14.43 8.12 -6.19
N TRP A 77 -15.37 7.85 -7.08
CA TRP A 77 -16.13 6.60 -7.17
C TRP A 77 -15.55 5.70 -8.26
N THR A 78 -14.29 5.32 -8.07
CA THR A 78 -13.51 4.57 -9.06
C THR A 78 -14.18 3.27 -9.53
N TYR A 79 -15.05 2.67 -8.70
CA TYR A 79 -15.80 1.47 -9.05
C TYR A 79 -16.71 1.62 -10.27
N THR A 80 -17.18 2.83 -10.58
CA THR A 80 -18.05 3.08 -11.76
C THR A 80 -17.33 2.79 -13.07
N THR A 81 -16.00 2.87 -13.07
CA THR A 81 -15.16 2.58 -14.24
C THR A 81 -14.91 1.11 -14.46
N TYR A 82 -15.22 0.25 -13.49
CA TYR A 82 -14.82 -1.14 -13.54
C TYR A 82 -15.52 -1.86 -14.69
N THR A 83 -16.82 -1.63 -14.91
CA THR A 83 -17.52 -2.22 -16.05
C THR A 83 -17.02 -1.68 -17.38
N ASN A 84 -16.76 -0.38 -17.46
CA ASN A 84 -16.32 0.29 -18.69
C ASN A 84 -14.90 -0.13 -19.11
N SER A 85 -14.05 -0.48 -18.14
CA SER A 85 -12.68 -0.96 -18.36
C SER A 85 -12.56 -2.50 -18.35
N PHE A 86 -13.66 -3.25 -18.47
CA PHE A 86 -13.65 -4.72 -18.38
C PHE A 86 -12.96 -5.26 -17.12
N PHE A 87 -13.18 -4.58 -16.00
CA PHE A 87 -12.60 -4.82 -14.68
C PHE A 87 -11.08 -4.75 -14.65
N LEU A 88 -10.44 -4.13 -15.64
CA LEU A 88 -8.97 -4.10 -15.75
C LEU A 88 -8.32 -3.40 -14.55
N SER A 89 -8.86 -2.26 -14.11
CA SER A 89 -8.36 -1.54 -12.93
C SER A 89 -8.52 -2.38 -11.66
N ALA A 90 -9.66 -3.04 -11.48
CA ALA A 90 -9.91 -3.94 -10.35
C ALA A 90 -8.98 -5.16 -10.34
N ILE A 91 -8.75 -5.78 -11.51
CA ILE A 91 -7.82 -6.92 -11.68
C ILE A 91 -6.39 -6.47 -11.39
N LEU A 92 -5.98 -5.29 -11.87
CA LEU A 92 -4.65 -4.75 -11.60
C LEU A 92 -4.44 -4.54 -10.09
N LEU A 93 -5.42 -3.93 -9.41
CA LEU A 93 -5.34 -3.73 -7.95
C LEU A 93 -5.27 -5.07 -7.19
N PHE A 94 -6.08 -6.05 -7.60
CA PHE A 94 -6.05 -7.40 -7.07
C PHE A 94 -4.65 -8.04 -7.25
N LEU A 95 -4.09 -7.97 -8.45
CA LEU A 95 -2.78 -8.54 -8.78
C LEU A 95 -1.66 -7.88 -7.99
N VAL A 96 -1.66 -6.55 -7.85
CA VAL A 96 -0.64 -5.83 -7.06
C VAL A 96 -0.69 -6.29 -5.60
N CYS A 97 -1.88 -6.35 -4.99
CA CYS A 97 -2.03 -6.82 -3.61
C CYS A 97 -1.64 -8.29 -3.43
N PHE A 98 -1.96 -9.12 -4.42
CA PHE A 98 -1.56 -10.52 -4.49
C PHE A 98 -0.04 -10.66 -4.52
N PHE A 99 0.65 -9.95 -5.43
CA PHE A 99 2.11 -10.04 -5.56
C PHE A 99 2.83 -9.46 -4.36
N LEU A 100 2.34 -8.36 -3.79
CA LEU A 100 2.88 -7.76 -2.57
C LEU A 100 2.84 -8.76 -1.42
N THR A 101 1.70 -9.43 -1.21
CA THR A 101 1.55 -10.43 -0.14
C THR A 101 2.32 -11.72 -0.42
N TYR A 102 2.40 -12.15 -1.69
CA TYR A 102 3.12 -13.37 -2.07
C TYR A 102 4.64 -13.22 -1.91
N LYS A 103 5.21 -12.05 -2.24
CA LYS A 103 6.64 -11.77 -2.08
C LYS A 103 7.06 -11.46 -0.65
N GLU A 104 6.16 -10.95 0.17
CA GLU A 104 6.47 -10.62 1.57
C GLU A 104 6.84 -11.87 2.38
N ASP A 105 7.92 -11.84 3.16
CA ASP A 105 8.39 -12.99 3.93
C ASP A 105 7.34 -13.50 4.92
N ILE A 106 6.72 -12.59 5.66
CA ILE A 106 5.65 -12.87 6.62
C ILE A 106 4.32 -12.38 6.03
N PRO A 107 3.40 -13.28 5.63
CA PRO A 107 2.18 -12.93 4.90
C PRO A 107 1.27 -11.93 5.62
N HIS A 108 1.29 -11.93 6.95
CA HIS A 108 0.48 -11.01 7.76
C HIS A 108 0.88 -9.55 7.54
N TYR A 109 2.15 -9.25 7.27
CA TYR A 109 2.57 -7.88 6.92
C TYR A 109 2.02 -7.47 5.55
N GLY A 110 1.94 -8.39 4.60
CA GLY A 110 1.32 -8.15 3.28
C GLY A 110 -0.15 -7.76 3.40
N ILE A 111 -0.92 -8.48 4.21
CA ILE A 111 -2.34 -8.15 4.47
C ILE A 111 -2.47 -6.78 5.13
N ARG A 112 -1.63 -6.48 6.14
CA ARG A 112 -1.63 -5.16 6.79
C ARG A 112 -1.31 -4.05 5.80
N ALA A 113 -0.34 -4.26 4.91
CA ALA A 113 0.01 -3.31 3.86
C ALA A 113 -1.16 -3.10 2.88
N SER A 114 -1.85 -4.16 2.47
CA SER A 114 -3.04 -4.07 1.60
C SER A 114 -4.19 -3.30 2.23
N ILE A 115 -4.43 -3.43 3.53
CA ILE A 115 -5.43 -2.63 4.24
C ILE A 115 -5.03 -1.15 4.27
N TRP A 116 -3.76 -0.86 4.54
CA TRP A 116 -3.21 0.52 4.52
C TRP A 116 -3.21 1.16 3.14
N LEU A 117 -3.26 0.34 2.09
CA LEU A 117 -3.29 0.82 0.71
C LEU A 117 -4.62 1.48 0.37
N VAL A 118 -5.74 1.06 0.97
CA VAL A 118 -7.07 1.64 0.72
C VAL A 118 -7.16 3.13 1.06
N PRO A 119 -6.82 3.60 2.27
CA PRO A 119 -6.85 5.03 2.55
C PRO A 119 -5.87 5.82 1.68
N ILE A 120 -4.75 5.21 1.25
CA ILE A 120 -3.80 5.87 0.33
C ILE A 120 -4.43 6.03 -1.05
N LEU A 121 -5.11 5.01 -1.58
CA LEU A 121 -5.89 5.13 -2.82
C LEU A 121 -6.95 6.23 -2.71
N VAL A 122 -7.69 6.30 -1.61
CA VAL A 122 -8.68 7.37 -1.41
C VAL A 122 -7.99 8.74 -1.46
N VAL A 123 -6.88 8.93 -0.75
CA VAL A 123 -6.12 10.19 -0.78
C VAL A 123 -5.57 10.50 -2.17
N GLU A 124 -5.08 9.51 -2.91
CA GLU A 124 -4.62 9.68 -4.29
C GLU A 124 -5.76 10.17 -5.19
N GLY A 125 -6.97 9.62 -5.06
CA GLY A 125 -8.15 10.11 -5.79
C GLY A 125 -8.43 11.59 -5.54
N PHE A 126 -8.21 12.07 -4.32
CA PHE A 126 -8.34 13.50 -3.98
C PHE A 126 -7.21 14.32 -4.61
N ILE A 127 -5.98 13.82 -4.58
CA ILE A 127 -4.84 14.50 -5.22
C ILE A 127 -5.07 14.63 -6.72
N PHE A 128 -5.52 13.57 -7.40
CA PHE A 128 -5.87 13.61 -8.82
C PHE A 128 -7.01 14.59 -9.09
N TYR A 129 -8.05 14.59 -8.25
CA TYR A 129 -9.14 15.57 -8.36
C TYR A 129 -8.62 17.01 -8.26
N PHE A 130 -7.81 17.31 -7.25
CA PHE A 130 -7.25 18.66 -7.07
C PHE A 130 -6.31 19.06 -8.20
N SER A 131 -5.54 18.10 -8.72
CA SER A 131 -4.64 18.34 -9.84
C SER A 131 -5.38 18.64 -11.15
N MET A 132 -6.56 18.05 -11.38
CA MET A 132 -7.31 18.23 -12.62
C MET A 132 -8.32 19.38 -12.55
N PHE A 133 -9.02 19.53 -11.43
CA PHE A 133 -10.15 20.46 -11.29
C PHE A 133 -9.89 21.62 -10.33
N GLY A 134 -8.71 21.67 -9.71
CA GLY A 134 -8.32 22.66 -8.71
C GLY A 134 -8.78 22.31 -7.29
N PHE A 135 -8.36 23.12 -6.32
CA PHE A 135 -8.70 22.92 -4.91
C PHE A 135 -10.17 23.30 -4.64
N ASN A 136 -10.98 22.30 -4.26
CA ASN A 136 -12.38 22.47 -3.88
C ASN A 136 -12.73 21.47 -2.75
N LEU A 137 -13.78 21.73 -1.96
CA LEU A 137 -14.28 20.80 -0.93
C LEU A 137 -15.22 19.71 -1.49
N GLU A 138 -15.56 19.79 -2.77
CA GLU A 138 -16.39 18.82 -3.48
C GLU A 138 -15.99 17.33 -3.30
N PRO A 139 -14.70 16.92 -3.44
CA PRO A 139 -14.34 15.51 -3.27
C PRO A 139 -14.55 14.99 -1.85
N PHE A 140 -14.40 15.84 -0.82
CA PHE A 140 -14.76 15.47 0.55
C PHE A 140 -16.26 15.19 0.69
N ARG A 141 -17.10 16.01 0.04
CA ARG A 141 -18.56 15.81 0.03
C ARG A 141 -18.92 14.53 -0.73
N LEU A 142 -18.30 14.26 -1.87
CA LEU A 142 -18.55 13.04 -2.65
C LEU A 142 -18.10 11.77 -1.91
N GLN A 143 -16.99 11.84 -1.16
CA GLN A 143 -16.43 10.68 -0.48
C GLN A 143 -17.12 10.36 0.86
N PHE A 144 -17.50 11.39 1.65
CA PHE A 144 -17.95 11.20 3.04
C PHE A 144 -19.41 11.56 3.30
N ILE A 145 -20.10 12.26 2.38
CA ILE A 145 -21.53 12.57 2.55
C ILE A 145 -22.41 11.56 1.81
N HIS A 146 -21.96 11.08 0.65
CA HIS A 146 -22.73 10.19 -0.20
C HIS A 146 -22.47 8.71 0.12
N SER A 147 -23.51 7.89 0.06
CA SER A 147 -23.43 6.43 0.30
C SER A 147 -22.47 5.73 -0.66
N GLU A 148 -22.35 6.25 -1.88
CA GLU A 148 -21.52 5.79 -2.98
C GLU A 148 -20.04 5.87 -2.62
N GLY A 149 -19.64 6.89 -1.84
CA GLY A 149 -18.28 7.01 -1.32
C GLY A 149 -17.92 5.86 -0.37
N TYR A 150 -18.83 5.49 0.53
CA TYR A 150 -18.64 4.34 1.42
C TYR A 150 -18.65 3.01 0.67
N PHE A 151 -19.51 2.88 -0.35
CA PHE A 151 -19.55 1.70 -1.21
C PHE A 151 -18.23 1.52 -1.97
N ASN A 152 -17.65 2.61 -2.49
CA ASN A 152 -16.32 2.60 -3.10
C ASN A 152 -15.25 2.08 -2.12
N ILE A 153 -15.23 2.57 -0.87
CA ILE A 153 -14.29 2.08 0.16
C ILE A 153 -14.46 0.58 0.42
N LEU A 154 -15.70 0.10 0.53
CA LEU A 154 -15.99 -1.32 0.74
C LEU A 154 -15.49 -2.19 -0.43
N ILE A 155 -15.69 -1.74 -1.67
CA ILE A 155 -15.19 -2.45 -2.85
C ILE A 155 -13.65 -2.47 -2.86
N LEU A 156 -13.00 -1.34 -2.59
CA LEU A 156 -11.54 -1.27 -2.51
C LEU A 156 -10.98 -2.20 -1.42
N LEU A 157 -11.61 -2.23 -0.24
CA LEU A 157 -11.27 -3.18 0.82
C LEU A 157 -11.47 -4.63 0.36
N GLY A 158 -12.59 -4.95 -0.29
CA GLY A 158 -12.86 -6.28 -0.81
C GLY A 158 -11.81 -6.75 -1.83
N LEU A 159 -11.42 -5.88 -2.77
CA LEU A 159 -10.41 -6.17 -3.79
C LEU A 159 -9.01 -6.35 -3.19
N THR A 160 -8.59 -5.43 -2.31
CA THR A 160 -7.27 -5.49 -1.67
C THR A 160 -7.15 -6.70 -0.74
N LEU A 161 -8.20 -7.03 0.01
CA LEU A 161 -8.23 -8.21 0.89
C LEU A 161 -8.29 -9.51 0.09
N SER A 162 -9.12 -9.60 -0.96
CA SER A 162 -9.19 -10.80 -1.79
C SER A 162 -7.85 -11.11 -2.48
N GLY A 163 -7.16 -10.10 -3.00
CA GLY A 163 -5.82 -10.23 -3.57
C GLY A 163 -4.80 -10.73 -2.55
N SER A 164 -4.72 -10.08 -1.39
CA SER A 164 -3.77 -10.44 -0.33
C SER A 164 -4.03 -11.83 0.27
N LEU A 165 -5.30 -12.17 0.56
CA LEU A 165 -5.67 -13.50 1.07
C LEU A 165 -5.31 -14.61 0.08
N THR A 166 -5.56 -14.38 -1.22
CA THR A 166 -5.19 -15.34 -2.27
C THR A 166 -3.67 -15.52 -2.34
N GLY A 167 -2.91 -14.43 -2.26
CA GLY A 167 -1.44 -14.46 -2.23
C GLY A 167 -0.89 -15.24 -1.03
N MET A 168 -1.47 -15.02 0.15
CA MET A 168 -1.12 -15.77 1.37
C MET A 168 -1.39 -17.26 1.22
N LYS A 169 -2.59 -17.65 0.76
CA LYS A 169 -2.98 -19.06 0.61
C LYS A 169 -2.08 -19.78 -0.39
N LEU A 170 -1.76 -19.14 -1.52
CA LEU A 170 -0.87 -19.72 -2.52
C LEU A 170 0.56 -19.88 -1.97
N LYS A 171 1.06 -18.90 -1.21
CA LYS A 171 2.38 -19.00 -0.57
C LYS A 171 2.42 -20.15 0.43
N GLN A 172 1.43 -20.27 1.30
CA GLN A 172 1.32 -21.38 2.27
C GLN A 172 1.31 -22.74 1.56
N TRP A 173 0.60 -22.84 0.44
CA TRP A 173 0.57 -24.06 -0.36
C TRP A 173 1.94 -24.39 -0.99
N ALA A 174 2.63 -23.38 -1.54
CA ALA A 174 3.96 -23.55 -2.13
C ALA A 174 5.01 -24.00 -1.10
N VAL A 175 4.98 -23.46 0.12
CA VAL A 175 5.89 -23.84 1.21
C VAL A 175 5.63 -25.29 1.65
N ARG A 176 4.37 -25.66 1.90
CA ARG A 176 3.99 -27.05 2.26
C ARG A 176 4.41 -28.06 1.20
N LYS A 177 4.32 -27.68 -0.09
CA LYS A 177 4.75 -28.54 -1.19
C LYS A 177 6.26 -28.77 -1.11
N LYS A 178 7.07 -27.73 -0.89
CA LYS A 178 8.53 -27.86 -0.75
C LYS A 178 8.92 -28.73 0.44
N GLU A 179 8.30 -28.53 1.60
CA GLU A 179 8.55 -29.34 2.80
C GLU A 179 8.34 -30.83 2.55
N LYS A 180 7.22 -31.20 1.90
CA LYS A 180 6.94 -32.61 1.54
C LYS A 180 7.98 -33.25 0.64
N TYR A 181 8.61 -32.48 -0.27
CA TYR A 181 9.70 -33.01 -1.09
C TYR A 181 10.95 -33.29 -0.25
N TYR A 182 11.34 -32.37 0.64
CA TYR A 182 12.52 -32.57 1.50
C TYR A 182 12.36 -33.76 2.44
N THR A 183 11.21 -33.93 3.08
CA THR A 183 10.96 -35.08 3.98
C THR A 183 10.94 -36.43 3.25
N LYS A 184 10.69 -36.46 1.93
CA LYS A 184 10.69 -37.69 1.14
C LYS A 184 12.09 -38.10 0.64
N THR A 185 13.07 -37.20 0.74
CA THR A 185 14.43 -37.41 0.20
C THR A 185 15.46 -37.75 1.29
N VAL A 186 15.07 -37.61 2.57
CA VAL A 186 15.83 -38.04 3.76
C VAL A 186 15.29 -39.38 4.21
#